data_AF-A0A3B9XUK7-F1
#
_entry.id   AF-A0A3B9XUK7-F1
#
_cell.length_a   1.000
_cell.length_b   1.000
_cell.length_c   1.000
_cell.angle_alpha   90.00
_cell.angle_beta   90.00
_cell.angle_gamma   90.00
#
_symmetry.space_group_name_H-M   'P 1'
#
loop_
_entity.id
_entity.type
_entity.pdbx_description
1 polymer ?
#
loop_
_entity_poly.entity_id
_entity_poly.type
_entity_poly.pdbx_seq_one_letter_code
_entity_poly.pdbx_strand_id
1 'polypeptide(L)' 'MIRTCSHCHTKNRIPARYLAARGKCGQCKQPLPPQSQPIEADASTFDDIVQNSPVPVLVDFWAEW' A
#
# COMPACT_ATOMS: atom_id res chain seq x y z
N MET A 1 -2.56 4.55 2.81
CA MET A 1 -1.09 4.59 2.58
C MET A 1 -0.76 5.48 1.39
N ILE A 2 0.46 6.01 1.30
CA ILE A 2 0.90 6.88 0.19
C ILE A 2 1.96 6.16 -0.64
N ARG A 3 1.77 6.09 -1.97
CA ARG A 3 2.73 5.52 -2.92
C ARG A 3 3.11 6.54 -3.99
N THR A 4 4.39 6.64 -4.27
CA THR A 4 4.92 7.53 -5.31
C THR A 4 4.85 6.85 -6.67
N CYS A 5 4.28 7.53 -7.66
CA CYS A 5 4.26 7.02 -9.04
C CYS A 5 5.67 7.02 -9.63
N SER A 6 6.10 5.90 -10.22
CA SER A 6 7.41 5.78 -10.89
C SER A 6 7.53 6.64 -12.16
N HIS A 7 6.41 7.01 -12.78
CA HIS A 7 6.42 7.76 -14.04
C HIS A 7 6.40 9.28 -13.88
N CYS A 8 5.65 9.78 -12.89
CA CYS A 8 5.45 11.23 -12.71
C CYS A 8 5.71 11.71 -11.28
N HIS A 9 6.18 10.82 -10.39
CA HIS A 9 6.50 11.11 -8.99
C HIS A 9 5.35 11.67 -8.14
N THR A 10 4.12 11.69 -8.66
CA THR A 10 2.95 12.08 -7.89
C THR A 10 2.69 11.08 -6.77
N LYS A 11 2.41 11.59 -5.58
CA LYS A 11 1.98 10.80 -4.41
C LYS A 11 0.51 10.41 -4.57
N ASN A 12 0.22 9.12 -4.55
CA ASN A 12 -1.13 8.57 -4.65
C ASN A 12 -1.53 7.96 -3.31
N ARG A 13 -2.70 8.35 -2.80
CA ARG A 13 -3.28 7.71 -1.62
C ARG A 13 -3.98 6.42 -2.04
N ILE A 14 -3.50 5.29 -1.53
CA ILE A 14 -4.04 3.96 -1.79
C ILE A 14 -4.68 3.45 -0.49
N PRO A 15 -6.00 3.19 -0.49
CA PRO A 15 -6.70 2.47 0.59
C PRO A 15 -6.25 1.01 0.73
N ALA A 16 -6.32 0.44 1.94
CA ALA A 16 -5.97 -0.95 2.23
C ALA A 16 -6.61 -1.96 1.28
N ARG A 17 -7.92 -1.82 1.02
CA ARG A 17 -8.68 -2.68 0.09
C ARG A 17 -8.14 -2.75 -1.35
N TYR A 18 -7.30 -1.80 -1.76
CA TYR A 18 -6.72 -1.74 -3.10
C TYR A 18 -5.21 -2.06 -3.13
N LEU A 19 -4.62 -2.52 -2.02
CA LEU A 19 -3.19 -2.84 -1.94
C LEU A 19 -2.75 -3.91 -2.94
N ALA A 20 -3.59 -4.94 -3.10
CA ALA A 20 -3.35 -6.03 -4.05
C ALA A 20 -3.83 -5.71 -5.48
N ALA A 21 -4.47 -4.56 -5.70
CA ALA A 21 -5.05 -4.22 -6.99
C ALA A 21 -4.03 -3.56 -7.94
N ARG A 22 -4.23 -3.76 -9.25
CA ARG A 22 -3.61 -2.93 -10.29
C ARG A 22 -4.42 -1.65 -10.43
N GLY A 23 -3.83 -0.53 -10.03
CA GLY A 23 -4.45 0.79 -10.14
C GLY A 23 -3.89 1.62 -11.29
N LYS A 24 -4.29 2.89 -11.34
CA LYS A 24 -3.69 3.92 -12.20
C LYS A 24 -3.33 5.13 -11.35
N CYS A 25 -2.27 5.84 -11.73
CA CYS A 25 -1.92 7.10 -11.08
C CYS A 25 -3.03 8.15 -11.28
N GLY A 26 -3.39 8.87 -10.22
CA GLY A 26 -4.39 9.94 -10.25
C GLY A 26 -4.04 11.09 -11.21
N GLN A 27 -2.75 11.34 -11.44
CA GLN A 27 -2.24 12.42 -12.28
C GLN A 27 -2.00 11.95 -13.73
N CYS A 28 -0.95 11.17 -13.98
CA CYS A 28 -0.54 10.80 -15.35
C CYS A 28 -1.29 9.59 -15.93
N LYS A 29 -2.18 8.95 -15.15
CA LYS A 29 -2.98 7.77 -15.53
C LYS A 29 -2.19 6.52 -15.91
N GLN A 30 -0.86 6.54 -15.83
CA GLN A 30 -0.02 5.36 -16.01
C GLN A 30 -0.34 4.28 -14.98
N PRO A 31 -0.10 2.99 -15.31
CA PRO A 31 -0.33 1.89 -14.38
C PRO A 31 0.39 2.11 -13.05
N LEU A 32 -0.32 1.81 -11.96
CA LEU A 32 0.25 1.74 -10.62
C LEU A 32 0.16 0.27 -10.17
N PRO A 33 1.28 -0.49 -10.19
CA PRO A 33 1.27 -1.90 -9.85
C PRO A 33 0.87 -2.12 -8.38
N PRO A 34 0.43 -3.32 -7.96
CA PRO A 34 0.14 -3.63 -6.56
C PRO A 34 1.32 -3.31 -5.63
N GLN A 35 1.06 -3.25 -4.33
CA GLN A 35 2.15 -3.14 -3.36
C GLN A 35 3.03 -4.40 -3.40
N SER A 36 4.33 -4.20 -3.54
CA SER A 36 5.32 -5.29 -3.67
C SER A 36 6.47 -5.16 -2.67
N GLN A 37 6.33 -4.28 -1.67
CA GLN A 37 7.32 -4.04 -0.62
C GLN A 37 6.61 -4.06 0.74
N PRO A 38 7.33 -4.42 1.82
CA PRO A 38 6.82 -4.28 3.17
C PRO A 38 6.30 -2.87 3.44
N ILE A 39 5.31 -2.79 4.31
CA ILE A 39 4.74 -1.52 4.77
C ILE A 39 5.05 -1.45 6.26
N GLU A 40 5.87 -0.47 6.64
CA GLU A 40 6.00 -0.11 8.06
C GLU A 40 4.62 0.32 8.56
N ALA A 41 4.13 -0.40 9.56
CA ALA A 41 2.79 -0.23 10.09
C ALA A 41 2.84 0.17 11.56
N ASP A 42 2.13 1.24 11.90
CA ASP A 42 1.69 1.49 13.27
C ASP A 42 0.36 0.75 13.53
N ALA A 43 -0.16 0.85 14.76
CA ALA A 43 -1.42 0.21 15.13
C ALA A 43 -2.59 0.58 14.20
N SER A 44 -2.68 1.85 13.80
CA SER A 44 -3.79 2.32 12.94
C SER A 44 -3.71 1.77 11.52
N THR A 45 -2.49 1.69 10.97
CA THR A 45 -2.22 1.18 9.63
C THR A 45 -2.38 -0.32 9.61
N PHE A 46 -1.94 -1.00 10.67
CA PHE A 46 -2.13 -2.43 10.87
C PHE A 46 -3.62 -2.78 10.87
N ASP A 47 -4.43 -2.10 11.69
CA ASP A 47 -5.86 -2.35 11.79
C ASP A 47 -6.58 -2.13 10.44
N ASP A 48 -6.28 -1.03 9.72
CA ASP A 48 -6.85 -0.77 8.40
C ASP A 48 -6.50 -1.88 7.39
N ILE A 49 -5.25 -2.34 7.38
CA ILE A 49 -4.80 -3.39 6.45
C ILE A 49 -5.46 -4.73 6.78
N VAL A 50 -5.42 -5.17 8.04
CA VAL A 50 -5.95 -6.47 8.44
C VAL A 50 -7.46 -6.55 8.24
N GLN A 51 -8.19 -5.47 8.50
CA GLN A 51 -9.66 -5.46 8.36
C GLN A 51 -10.13 -5.36 6.92
N ASN A 52 -9.43 -4.62 6.06
CA ASN A 52 -9.95 -4.23 4.74
C ASN A 52 -9.23 -4.89 3.55
N SER A 53 -8.13 -5.62 3.75
CA SER A 53 -7.42 -6.26 2.66
C SER A 53 -8.19 -7.47 2.12
N PRO A 54 -8.44 -7.57 0.79
CA PRO A 54 -9.18 -8.69 0.20
C PRO A 54 -8.31 -9.95 0.03
N VAL A 55 -7.06 -9.92 0.46
CA VAL A 55 -6.06 -10.99 0.35
C VAL A 55 -5.43 -11.25 1.72
N PRO A 56 -4.88 -12.45 1.97
CA PRO A 56 -4.15 -12.73 3.19
C PRO A 56 -3.05 -11.70 3.45
N VAL A 57 -2.90 -11.31 4.71
CA VAL A 57 -1.88 -10.36 5.17
C VAL A 57 -0.78 -11.14 5.88
N LEU A 58 0.45 -11.00 5.41
CA LEU A 58 1.65 -11.47 6.11
C LEU A 58 2.17 -10.33 6.97
N VAL A 59 2.43 -10.60 8.25
CA VAL A 59 2.88 -9.61 9.23
C VAL A 59 4.18 -10.10 9.86
N ASP A 60 5.16 -9.21 9.90
CA ASP A 60 6.43 -9.43 10.60
C ASP A 60 6.44 -8.56 11.86
N PHE A 61 6.33 -9.19 13.03
CA PHE A 61 6.43 -8.51 14.33
C PHE A 61 7.88 -8.63 14.80
N TRP A 62 8.62 -7.54 14.70
CA TRP A 62 10.06 -7.50 14.96
C TRP A 62 10.42 -6.36 15.94
N ALA A 63 11.68 -6.36 16.39
CA ALA A 63 12.25 -5.27 17.17
C ALA A 63 13.76 -5.14 16.93
N GLU A 64 14.32 -3.96 17.17
CA GLU A 64 15.70 -3.58 16.77
C GLU A 64 16.81 -4.05 17.72
N TRP A 65 16.44 -4.60 18.89
CA TRP A 65 17.32 -4.90 20.01
C TRP A 65 18.04 -6.25 19.90
#